data_AF-A0A9K3M102-F1
#
_entry.id   AF-A0A9K3M102-F1
#
_cell.length_a   1.000
_cell.length_b   1.000
_cell.length_c   1.000
_cell.angle_alpha   90.00
_cell.angle_beta   90.00
_cell.angle_gamma   90.00
#
_symmetry.space_group_name_H-M   'P 1'
#
loop_
_entity.id
_entity.type
_entity.pdbx_description
1 polymer ?
#
loop_
_entity_poly.entity_id
_entity_poly.type
_entity_poly.pdbx_seq_one_letter_code
_entity_poly.pdbx_strand_id
1 'polypeptide(L)'
;MNFLSSCGFSQAIAMWMIVAVLLYGFVQDYQTVSHVAHLFEHPKVEHNVTILFVTLSVTDSSGRSSKQFRIVNPVGNDNTASHQSPVPTAKKPSQTNDPSRNNTKGKQSTKTPKTTQTAYRDPPLTKDSRILMYVHVGKTGGYTLDAVLYSNCAWYGLKEPKTACFANLRNTSSHPTSMGSYLSFHTRSTLHLDPRRHYQKWIDNTTTFLVSIRNPIDRAVSAFDMDHTLNNNLHDQPLVQRKRRQFYGCFRTAEDVAQALLPTTLSGNQTKCSPQVAHQVLTGTYSKRNINTHLEYNYQFYKNMTFGQYPNKEIMVVRTENLWDDIGGVDRLLGGNGTLSQTMAGHHFDHGSSDYVVKSKLTTEGRRIFCDALQQEIDVYSELVERAVNLEEWEKRETLEKLQIDCSKNAISMQ
;
A
#
# COMPACT_ATOMS: atom_id res chain seq x y z
N MET A 1 -33.83 -38.31 -41.40
CA MET A 1 -33.46 -38.18 -39.97
C MET A 1 -31.98 -38.47 -39.84
N ASN A 2 -31.15 -37.44 -39.62
CA ASN A 2 -29.86 -37.55 -38.94
C ASN A 2 -29.36 -36.13 -38.62
N PHE A 3 -29.00 -35.97 -37.36
CA PHE A 3 -28.48 -34.77 -36.71
C PHE A 3 -27.15 -34.32 -37.34
N LEU A 4 -27.08 -33.08 -37.81
CA LEU A 4 -25.80 -32.37 -37.98
C LEU A 4 -25.62 -31.39 -36.82
N SER A 5 -24.51 -31.64 -36.11
CA SER A 5 -23.97 -30.98 -34.93
C SER A 5 -23.96 -29.44 -35.01
N SER A 6 -24.61 -28.81 -34.03
CA SER A 6 -24.66 -27.35 -33.81
C SER A 6 -23.47 -26.78 -33.02
N CYS A 7 -22.41 -27.56 -32.79
CA CYS A 7 -21.27 -27.10 -31.97
C CYS A 7 -20.24 -26.25 -32.74
N GLY A 8 -20.16 -26.35 -34.08
CA GLY A 8 -19.12 -25.65 -34.85
C GLY A 8 -19.38 -24.15 -35.05
N PHE A 9 -20.65 -23.75 -35.17
CA PHE A 9 -20.99 -22.38 -35.55
C PHE A 9 -20.80 -21.37 -34.40
N SER A 10 -21.04 -21.80 -33.15
CA SER A 10 -20.90 -20.93 -31.98
C SER A 10 -19.44 -20.61 -31.64
N GLN A 11 -18.50 -21.53 -31.90
CA GLN A 11 -17.09 -21.30 -31.62
C GLN A 11 -16.45 -20.36 -32.66
N ALA A 12 -16.85 -20.48 -33.92
CA ALA A 12 -16.41 -19.57 -34.98
C ALA A 12 -16.85 -18.12 -34.69
N ILE A 13 -18.11 -17.90 -34.27
CA ILE A 13 -18.61 -16.56 -33.93
C ILE A 13 -17.88 -15.96 -32.73
N ALA A 14 -17.65 -16.75 -31.68
CA ALA A 14 -16.92 -16.28 -30.50
C ALA A 14 -15.47 -15.87 -30.85
N MET A 15 -14.81 -16.61 -31.74
CA MET A 15 -13.48 -16.27 -32.24
C MET A 15 -13.47 -15.00 -33.10
N TRP A 16 -14.44 -14.84 -34.00
CA TRP A 16 -14.58 -13.62 -34.81
C TRP A 16 -14.80 -12.38 -33.95
N MET A 17 -15.55 -12.50 -32.84
CA MET A 17 -15.73 -11.41 -31.89
C MET A 17 -14.45 -11.07 -31.12
N ILE A 18 -13.64 -12.05 -30.73
CA ILE A 18 -12.34 -11.78 -30.07
C ILE A 18 -11.39 -11.05 -31.02
N VAL A 19 -11.31 -11.49 -32.28
CA VAL A 19 -10.49 -10.82 -33.30
C VAL A 19 -10.99 -9.41 -33.56
N ALA A 20 -12.31 -9.22 -33.68
CA ALA A 20 -12.91 -7.90 -33.89
C ALA A 20 -12.65 -6.94 -32.71
N VAL A 21 -12.73 -7.41 -31.46
CA VAL A 21 -12.46 -6.58 -30.27
C VAL A 21 -10.97 -6.20 -30.19
N LEU A 22 -10.07 -7.13 -30.50
CA LEU A 22 -8.62 -6.84 -30.51
C LEU A 22 -8.25 -5.86 -31.63
N LEU A 23 -8.89 -5.97 -32.81
CA LEU A 23 -8.71 -5.02 -33.90
C LEU A 23 -9.30 -3.65 -33.57
N TYR A 24 -10.50 -3.60 -32.97
CA TYR A 24 -11.16 -2.34 -32.61
C TYR A 24 -10.39 -1.56 -31.54
N GLY A 25 -9.77 -2.25 -30.58
CA GLY A 25 -8.89 -1.63 -29.59
C GLY A 25 -7.60 -1.05 -30.17
N PHE A 26 -7.07 -1.62 -31.26
CA PHE A 26 -5.86 -1.15 -31.93
C PHE A 26 -6.09 0.03 -32.88
N VAL A 27 -7.30 0.16 -33.44
CA VAL A 27 -7.63 1.18 -34.47
C VAL A 27 -7.87 2.57 -33.89
N GLN A 28 -8.02 2.73 -32.58
CA GLN A 28 -8.19 4.05 -31.95
C GLN A 28 -6.94 4.96 -32.00
N ASP A 29 -5.75 4.42 -32.30
CA ASP A 29 -4.48 5.16 -32.23
C ASP A 29 -3.76 5.40 -33.58
N TYR A 30 -4.31 4.96 -34.73
CA TYR A 30 -3.62 5.08 -36.02
C TYR A 30 -4.56 5.55 -37.15
N GLN A 31 -4.22 6.69 -37.79
CA GLN A 31 -5.11 7.38 -38.74
C GLN A 31 -5.20 6.80 -40.16
N THR A 32 -4.45 5.76 -40.54
CA THR A 32 -4.63 5.07 -41.83
C THR A 32 -4.09 3.64 -41.76
N VAL A 33 -4.95 2.65 -41.99
CA VAL A 33 -4.58 1.24 -42.17
C VAL A 33 -5.19 0.74 -43.48
N SER A 34 -4.37 0.22 -44.40
CA SER A 34 -4.84 -0.56 -45.55
C SER A 34 -4.73 -2.06 -45.23
N HIS A 35 -5.82 -2.81 -45.36
CA HIS A 35 -5.85 -4.22 -44.97
C HIS A 35 -5.42 -5.17 -46.10
N VAL A 36 -4.57 -6.14 -45.77
CA VAL A 36 -4.57 -7.48 -46.39
C VAL A 36 -4.37 -8.50 -45.27
N ALA A 37 -5.35 -9.38 -45.05
CA ALA A 37 -5.23 -10.52 -44.15
C ALA A 37 -5.17 -11.80 -45.00
N HIS A 38 -4.09 -12.57 -44.87
CA HIS A 38 -4.00 -13.91 -45.41
C HIS A 38 -4.12 -14.92 -44.27
N LEU A 39 -5.16 -15.76 -44.32
CA LEU A 39 -5.27 -16.94 -43.47
C LEU A 39 -4.59 -18.12 -44.18
N PHE A 40 -3.63 -18.74 -43.51
CA PHE A 40 -3.06 -20.01 -43.93
C PHE A 40 -3.42 -21.06 -42.88
N GLU A 41 -4.15 -22.09 -43.30
CA GLU A 41 -4.33 -23.31 -42.51
C GLU A 41 -3.17 -24.26 -42.80
N HIS A 42 -2.38 -24.58 -41.78
CA HIS A 42 -1.46 -25.72 -41.82
C HIS A 42 -1.88 -26.72 -40.76
N PRO A 43 -2.44 -27.88 -41.13
CA PRO A 43 -2.73 -28.92 -40.16
C PRO A 43 -1.43 -29.64 -39.81
N LYS A 44 -0.97 -29.47 -38.56
CA LYS A 44 -0.13 -30.47 -37.89
C LYS A 44 -0.90 -31.00 -36.70
N VAL A 45 -1.19 -32.29 -36.73
CA VAL A 45 -1.85 -33.02 -35.64
C VAL A 45 -0.77 -33.68 -34.81
N GLU A 46 -0.46 -33.11 -33.66
CA GLU A 46 0.22 -33.82 -32.57
C GLU A 46 -0.65 -33.67 -31.32
N HIS A 47 -1.04 -34.82 -30.75
CA HIS A 47 -1.69 -34.97 -29.44
C HIS A 47 -2.88 -34.02 -29.17
N ASN A 48 -4.05 -34.27 -29.77
CA ASN A 48 -5.37 -33.72 -29.36
C ASN A 48 -5.47 -32.21 -29.07
N VAL A 49 -4.54 -31.39 -29.57
CA VAL A 49 -4.57 -29.93 -29.44
C VAL A 49 -4.66 -29.32 -30.84
N THR A 50 -5.76 -28.61 -31.09
CA THR A 50 -5.88 -27.78 -32.30
C THR A 50 -5.14 -26.47 -32.04
N ILE A 51 -4.05 -26.23 -32.78
CA ILE A 51 -3.26 -24.99 -32.70
C ILE A 51 -3.61 -24.14 -33.91
N LEU A 52 -4.18 -22.96 -33.68
CA LEU A 52 -4.42 -21.97 -34.73
C LEU A 52 -3.30 -20.93 -34.73
N PHE A 53 -2.72 -20.69 -35.91
CA PHE A 53 -1.75 -19.63 -36.12
C PHE A 53 -2.44 -18.43 -36.78
N VAL A 54 -2.44 -17.28 -36.09
CA VAL A 54 -2.92 -16.01 -36.66
C VAL A 54 -1.74 -15.07 -36.75
N THR A 55 -1.35 -14.74 -37.98
CA THR A 55 -0.30 -13.76 -38.24
C THR A 55 -0.95 -12.43 -38.59
N LEU A 56 -0.77 -11.43 -37.73
CA LEU A 56 -1.09 -10.05 -38.02
C LEU A 56 0.21 -9.31 -38.35
N SER A 57 0.24 -8.63 -39.48
CA SER A 57 1.35 -7.74 -39.86
C SER A 57 0.80 -6.33 -39.93
N VAL A 58 1.33 -5.46 -39.05
CA VAL A 58 1.02 -4.03 -39.06
C VAL A 58 2.28 -3.31 -39.47
N THR A 59 2.21 -2.58 -40.58
CA THR A 59 3.26 -1.69 -41.06
C THR A 59 2.88 -0.25 -40.73
N ASP A 60 3.77 0.48 -40.08
CA ASP A 60 3.60 1.91 -39.88
C ASP A 60 3.97 2.70 -41.15
N SER A 61 3.77 4.03 -41.12
CA SER A 61 4.11 4.93 -42.22
C SER A 61 5.60 5.00 -42.55
N SER A 62 6.47 4.36 -41.75
CA SER A 62 7.91 4.24 -41.99
C SER A 62 8.31 2.91 -42.63
N GLY A 63 7.35 2.02 -42.93
CA GLY A 63 7.58 0.75 -43.59
C GLY A 63 8.17 -0.34 -42.69
N ARG A 64 8.19 -0.16 -41.36
CA ARG A 64 8.67 -1.19 -40.43
C ARG A 64 7.50 -2.09 -39.99
N SER A 65 7.65 -3.39 -40.22
CA SER A 65 6.70 -4.43 -39.78
C SER A 65 6.92 -4.78 -38.31
N SER A 66 5.84 -4.97 -37.54
CA SER A 66 5.93 -5.43 -36.15
C SER A 66 5.22 -6.77 -35.89
N LYS A 67 5.98 -7.61 -35.15
CA LYS A 67 5.71 -8.78 -34.29
C LYS A 67 4.62 -9.81 -34.65
N GLN A 68 5.02 -11.08 -34.57
CA GLN A 68 4.16 -12.26 -34.53
C GLN A 68 3.65 -12.55 -33.10
N PHE A 69 2.41 -13.02 -32.99
CA PHE A 69 1.81 -13.45 -31.73
C PHE A 69 1.40 -14.92 -31.80
N ARG A 70 1.55 -15.64 -30.69
CA ARG A 70 1.16 -17.05 -30.54
C ARG A 70 0.11 -17.15 -29.45
N ILE A 71 -1.03 -17.78 -29.76
CA ILE A 71 -2.08 -18.07 -28.77
C ILE A 71 -2.15 -19.59 -28.61
N VAL A 72 -1.99 -20.07 -27.38
CA VAL A 72 -2.10 -21.49 -27.02
C VAL A 72 -3.14 -21.61 -25.92
N ASN A 73 -4.09 -22.52 -26.07
CA ASN A 73 -5.15 -22.75 -25.08
C ASN A 73 -4.96 -24.12 -24.41
N PRO A 74 -4.53 -24.18 -23.13
CA PRO A 74 -4.44 -25.45 -22.41
C PRO A 74 -5.71 -25.73 -21.61
N VAL A 75 -6.30 -26.92 -21.81
CA VAL A 75 -7.32 -27.49 -20.92
C VAL A 75 -6.70 -28.71 -20.24
N GLY A 76 -6.68 -28.72 -18.90
CA GLY A 76 -6.22 -29.86 -18.12
C GLY A 76 -6.32 -29.64 -16.61
N ASN A 77 -7.26 -30.35 -15.99
CA ASN A 77 -7.50 -30.49 -14.54
C ASN A 77 -6.58 -31.58 -13.99
N ASP A 78 -6.08 -31.45 -12.75
CA ASP A 78 -5.93 -32.60 -11.84
C ASP A 78 -5.73 -32.19 -10.38
N ASN A 79 -6.50 -32.85 -9.51
CA ASN A 79 -6.45 -32.81 -8.05
C ASN A 79 -5.93 -34.16 -7.55
N THR A 80 -5.07 -34.19 -6.54
CA THR A 80 -5.15 -35.03 -5.31
C THR A 80 -3.78 -35.19 -4.65
N ALA A 81 -3.71 -34.98 -3.32
CA ALA A 81 -3.21 -35.94 -2.33
C ALA A 81 -2.96 -35.28 -0.96
N SER A 82 -3.55 -35.88 0.07
CA SER A 82 -3.40 -35.64 1.50
C SER A 82 -2.23 -36.43 2.09
N HIS A 83 -1.56 -35.94 3.15
CA HIS A 83 -1.14 -36.80 4.26
C HIS A 83 -0.79 -36.02 5.54
N GLN A 84 -0.97 -36.73 6.66
CA GLN A 84 -1.05 -36.30 8.05
C GLN A 84 0.32 -36.14 8.74
N SER A 85 0.37 -35.27 9.76
CA SER A 85 1.49 -35.12 10.70
C SER A 85 1.29 -35.91 12.00
N PRO A 86 2.37 -36.15 12.75
CA PRO A 86 2.33 -36.27 14.20
C PRO A 86 3.18 -35.21 14.93
N VAL A 87 2.67 -34.80 16.09
CA VAL A 87 3.20 -33.96 17.20
C VAL A 87 3.17 -34.90 18.46
N PRO A 88 3.83 -34.73 19.64
CA PRO A 88 4.45 -33.55 20.29
C PRO A 88 5.79 -33.79 21.05
N THR A 89 6.39 -32.72 21.62
CA THR A 89 6.40 -32.44 23.08
C THR A 89 7.28 -31.24 23.45
N ALA A 90 6.70 -30.32 24.23
CA ALA A 90 7.34 -29.11 24.73
C ALA A 90 7.73 -29.28 26.21
N LYS A 91 8.86 -28.68 26.60
CA LYS A 91 9.28 -28.47 28.00
C LYS A 91 9.17 -26.99 28.37
N LYS A 92 8.66 -26.75 29.57
CA LYS A 92 8.42 -25.46 30.25
C LYS A 92 9.63 -25.07 31.09
N PRO A 93 9.92 -23.77 31.27
CA PRO A 93 10.20 -23.25 32.63
C PRO A 93 9.51 -21.89 32.85
N SER A 94 8.75 -21.71 33.93
CA SER A 94 9.16 -21.38 35.31
C SER A 94 9.21 -19.86 35.53
N GLN A 95 8.21 -19.37 36.25
CA GLN A 95 8.03 -17.99 36.68
C GLN A 95 8.86 -17.72 37.94
N THR A 96 9.43 -16.51 38.04
CA THR A 96 9.92 -15.97 39.31
C THR A 96 9.42 -14.53 39.48
N ASN A 97 8.53 -14.41 40.47
CA ASN A 97 8.24 -13.31 41.41
C ASN A 97 8.96 -11.96 41.25
N ASP A 98 8.17 -10.88 41.33
CA ASP A 98 8.63 -9.55 41.76
C ASP A 98 7.57 -8.93 42.72
N PRO A 99 7.96 -8.28 43.84
CA PRO A 99 7.05 -7.92 44.91
C PRO A 99 6.46 -6.51 44.77
N SER A 100 5.21 -6.44 45.18
CA SER A 100 4.35 -5.27 45.35
C SER A 100 4.96 -4.17 46.24
N ARG A 101 4.90 -2.92 45.78
CA ARG A 101 5.22 -1.73 46.58
C ARG A 101 3.99 -0.80 46.66
N ASN A 102 3.31 -0.86 47.81
CA ASN A 102 2.25 0.05 48.20
C ASN A 102 2.81 1.44 48.54
N ASN A 103 2.20 2.50 48.00
CA ASN A 103 2.30 3.84 48.58
C ASN A 103 1.01 4.62 48.35
N THR A 104 0.27 4.79 49.44
CA THR A 104 -1.00 5.50 49.54
C THR A 104 -0.73 6.97 49.88
N LYS A 105 -1.14 7.93 49.03
CA LYS A 105 -1.24 9.35 49.40
C LYS A 105 -2.48 10.03 48.82
N GLY A 106 -3.28 10.58 49.73
CA GLY A 106 -3.98 11.87 49.68
C GLY A 106 -4.78 12.24 48.43
N LYS A 107 -6.09 12.01 48.48
CA LYS A 107 -7.06 12.50 47.48
C LYS A 107 -7.70 13.80 47.97
N GLN A 108 -7.32 14.94 47.38
CA GLN A 108 -8.09 16.17 47.43
C GLN A 108 -9.14 16.14 46.31
N SER A 109 -10.41 16.32 46.68
CA SER A 109 -11.57 16.26 45.80
C SER A 109 -11.82 17.63 45.18
N THR A 110 -11.48 17.78 43.90
CA THR A 110 -11.97 18.86 43.04
C THR A 110 -13.09 18.30 42.15
N LYS A 111 -14.28 18.90 42.26
CA LYS A 111 -15.47 18.55 41.48
C LYS A 111 -15.31 19.06 40.04
N THR A 112 -14.96 18.16 39.12
CA THR A 112 -14.99 18.42 37.67
C THR A 112 -16.35 17.98 37.10
N PRO A 113 -16.96 18.74 36.17
CA PRO A 113 -18.24 18.38 35.58
C PRO A 113 -18.12 17.10 34.74
N LYS A 114 -18.80 16.04 35.16
CA LYS A 114 -18.92 14.78 34.41
C LYS A 114 -20.11 14.87 33.46
N THR A 115 -19.82 15.11 32.19
CA THR A 115 -20.66 14.59 31.09
C THR A 115 -19.76 14.07 29.99
N THR A 116 -18.93 13.09 30.31
CA THR A 116 -18.28 12.25 29.30
C THR A 116 -19.32 11.22 28.88
N GLN A 117 -19.99 11.44 27.75
CA GLN A 117 -20.67 10.35 27.06
C GLN A 117 -19.58 9.33 26.73
N THR A 118 -19.52 8.25 27.51
CA THR A 118 -18.77 7.06 27.12
C THR A 118 -19.48 6.53 25.88
N ALA A 119 -18.97 6.89 24.70
CA ALA A 119 -19.41 6.32 23.44
C ALA A 119 -19.46 4.81 23.63
N TYR A 120 -20.64 4.23 23.40
CA TYR A 120 -20.86 2.79 23.46
C TYR A 120 -19.88 2.14 22.50
N ARG A 121 -18.78 1.58 23.03
CA ARG A 121 -17.85 0.78 22.25
C ARG A 121 -18.48 -0.60 22.16
N ASP A 122 -18.77 -1.02 20.93
CA ASP A 122 -19.15 -2.40 20.67
C ASP A 122 -18.15 -3.35 21.34
N PRO A 123 -18.61 -4.50 21.88
CA PRO A 123 -17.70 -5.46 22.48
C PRO A 123 -16.60 -5.84 21.49
N PRO A 124 -15.36 -6.11 21.95
CA PRO A 124 -14.26 -6.48 21.07
C PRO A 124 -14.67 -7.65 20.19
N LEU A 125 -14.41 -7.55 18.88
CA LEU A 125 -14.69 -8.63 17.93
C LEU A 125 -13.95 -9.90 18.37
N THR A 126 -14.61 -11.05 18.25
CA THR A 126 -13.96 -12.33 18.49
C THR A 126 -12.88 -12.53 17.43
N LYS A 127 -11.75 -13.12 17.82
CA LYS A 127 -10.57 -13.35 16.96
C LYS A 127 -10.94 -13.91 15.57
N ASP A 128 -11.84 -14.90 15.53
CA ASP A 128 -12.17 -15.62 14.29
C ASP A 128 -13.14 -14.86 13.36
N SER A 129 -13.78 -13.80 13.87
CA SER A 129 -14.72 -12.98 13.08
C SER A 129 -14.04 -11.86 12.28
N ARG A 130 -12.75 -11.61 12.51
CA ARG A 130 -12.05 -10.48 11.90
C ARG A 130 -11.72 -10.73 10.43
N ILE A 131 -12.14 -9.80 9.58
CA ILE A 131 -11.79 -9.69 8.17
C ILE A 131 -11.02 -8.38 8.01
N LEU A 132 -9.71 -8.47 7.78
CA LEU A 132 -8.83 -7.31 7.68
C LEU A 132 -8.74 -6.82 6.24
N MET A 133 -8.80 -5.49 6.08
CA MET A 133 -8.29 -4.79 4.90
C MET A 133 -7.04 -4.03 5.31
N TYR A 134 -5.94 -4.32 4.63
CA TYR A 134 -4.71 -3.56 4.77
C TYR A 134 -4.79 -2.26 3.97
N VAL A 135 -4.70 -1.12 4.65
CA VAL A 135 -4.64 0.21 4.06
C VAL A 135 -3.18 0.64 4.01
N HIS A 136 -2.56 0.50 2.84
CA HIS A 136 -1.18 0.88 2.64
C HIS A 136 -1.08 2.37 2.37
N VAL A 137 -0.59 3.11 3.37
CA VAL A 137 -0.23 4.52 3.16
C VAL A 137 1.22 4.59 2.67
N GLY A 138 1.44 5.30 1.57
CA GLY A 138 2.77 5.40 0.98
C GLY A 138 3.84 5.82 2.01
N LYS A 139 5.01 5.17 1.93
CA LYS A 139 6.21 5.43 2.78
C LYS A 139 6.10 5.02 4.25
N THR A 140 5.17 4.14 4.60
CA THR A 140 5.01 3.61 5.97
C THR A 140 5.41 2.12 6.07
N GLY A 141 6.58 1.73 5.56
CA GLY A 141 7.06 0.35 5.66
C GLY A 141 6.32 -0.69 4.80
N GLY A 142 5.62 -0.25 3.74
CA GLY A 142 4.80 -1.11 2.89
C GLY A 142 5.49 -2.31 2.29
N TYR A 143 6.73 -2.13 1.84
CA TYR A 143 7.46 -3.22 1.19
C TYR A 143 7.68 -4.41 2.13
N THR A 144 7.99 -4.12 3.39
CA THR A 144 8.12 -5.14 4.41
C THR A 144 6.78 -5.84 4.63
N LEU A 145 5.67 -5.08 4.67
CA LEU A 145 4.33 -5.65 4.79
C LEU A 145 3.91 -6.44 3.53
N ASP A 146 4.37 -6.05 2.34
CA ASP A 146 4.17 -6.79 1.09
C ASP A 146 4.76 -8.20 1.16
N ALA A 147 5.87 -8.34 1.87
CA ALA A 147 6.54 -9.61 2.04
C ALA A 147 5.92 -10.51 3.12
N VAL A 148 5.05 -9.98 4.01
CA VAL A 148 4.37 -10.79 5.05
C VAL A 148 2.89 -11.05 4.77
N LEU A 149 2.25 -10.29 3.87
CA LEU A 149 0.82 -10.37 3.62
C LEU A 149 0.50 -11.11 2.31
N TYR A 150 -0.27 -12.19 2.42
CA TYR A 150 -0.75 -12.95 1.26
C TYR A 150 -1.50 -12.08 0.24
N SER A 151 -2.31 -11.12 0.71
CA SER A 151 -3.07 -10.20 -0.15
C SER A 151 -2.17 -9.36 -1.06
N ASN A 152 -0.93 -9.06 -0.63
CA ASN A 152 0.00 -8.23 -1.41
C ASN A 152 0.65 -9.05 -2.52
N CYS A 153 0.97 -10.34 -2.28
CA CYS A 153 1.39 -11.25 -3.35
C CYS A 153 0.32 -11.41 -4.44
N ALA A 154 -0.96 -11.38 -4.07
CA ALA A 154 -2.06 -11.51 -5.03
C ALA A 154 -2.14 -10.35 -6.02
N TRP A 155 -1.59 -9.18 -5.66
CA TRP A 155 -1.60 -7.94 -6.45
C TRP A 155 -0.67 -7.97 -7.65
N TYR A 156 0.41 -8.78 -7.62
CA TYR A 156 1.31 -8.92 -8.77
C TYR A 156 0.56 -9.45 -10.00
N GLY A 157 0.52 -8.64 -11.07
CA GLY A 157 -0.13 -9.03 -12.33
C GLY A 157 0.67 -10.07 -13.12
N LEU A 158 1.99 -10.11 -12.95
CA LEU A 158 2.87 -11.06 -13.61
C LEU A 158 2.97 -12.37 -12.82
N LYS A 159 2.87 -13.51 -13.52
CA LYS A 159 2.85 -14.85 -12.93
C LYS A 159 4.12 -15.16 -12.14
N GLU A 160 5.28 -14.80 -12.66
CA GLU A 160 6.58 -15.11 -12.03
C GLU A 160 6.78 -14.36 -10.70
N PRO A 161 6.71 -13.00 -10.62
CA PRO A 161 6.77 -12.28 -9.35
C PRO A 161 5.73 -12.76 -8.33
N LYS A 162 4.50 -13.03 -8.79
CA LYS A 162 3.42 -13.57 -7.95
C LYS A 162 3.79 -14.92 -7.35
N THR A 163 4.33 -15.83 -8.17
CA THR A 163 4.75 -17.17 -7.73
C THR A 163 5.91 -17.09 -6.75
N ALA A 164 6.90 -16.25 -7.03
CA ALA A 164 8.04 -16.03 -6.13
C ALA A 164 7.59 -15.47 -4.77
N CYS A 165 6.67 -14.49 -4.78
CA CYS A 165 6.10 -13.93 -3.55
C CYS A 165 5.39 -14.99 -2.70
N PHE A 166 4.51 -15.81 -3.30
CA PHE A 166 3.84 -16.89 -2.56
C PHE A 166 4.80 -17.99 -2.09
N ALA A 167 5.83 -18.32 -2.88
CA ALA A 167 6.84 -19.29 -2.47
C ALA A 167 7.60 -18.79 -1.24
N ASN A 168 7.99 -17.51 -1.22
CA ASN A 168 8.62 -16.88 -0.07
C ASN A 168 7.70 -16.95 1.16
N LEU A 169 6.43 -16.54 1.03
CA LEU A 169 5.46 -16.64 2.14
C LEU A 169 5.36 -18.05 2.73
N ARG A 170 5.30 -19.08 1.88
CA ARG A 170 5.23 -20.48 2.35
C ARG A 170 6.49 -20.91 3.08
N ASN A 171 7.66 -20.59 2.53
CA ASN A 171 8.95 -20.96 3.12
C ASN A 171 9.22 -20.25 4.45
N THR A 172 8.63 -19.06 4.61
CA THR A 172 8.81 -18.19 5.77
C THR A 172 7.88 -18.55 6.94
N SER A 173 6.98 -19.51 6.76
CA SER A 173 5.90 -19.77 7.70
C SER A 173 6.16 -21.00 8.56
N SER A 174 6.29 -20.77 9.86
CA SER A 174 6.30 -21.83 10.88
C SER A 174 4.90 -22.44 11.12
N HIS A 175 3.87 -21.87 10.50
CA HIS A 175 2.49 -22.27 10.70
C HIS A 175 2.04 -23.33 9.67
N PRO A 176 1.26 -24.36 10.07
CA PRO A 176 0.78 -25.42 9.18
C PRO A 176 -0.22 -24.94 8.10
N THR A 177 -0.65 -23.68 8.14
CA THR A 177 -1.53 -23.10 7.13
C THR A 177 -0.69 -22.57 5.96
N SER A 178 -1.08 -22.91 4.73
CA SER A 178 -0.40 -22.50 3.49
C SER A 178 -0.39 -20.98 3.22
N MET A 179 -1.03 -20.19 4.09
CA MET A 179 -1.18 -18.73 4.01
C MET A 179 -0.21 -17.97 4.92
N GLY A 180 0.52 -18.69 5.77
CA GLY A 180 1.56 -18.17 6.64
C GLY A 180 1.10 -17.70 8.02
N SER A 181 1.37 -16.44 8.37
CA SER A 181 0.99 -15.87 9.67
C SER A 181 -0.53 -15.72 9.82
N TYR A 182 -1.05 -15.59 11.05
CA TYR A 182 -2.47 -15.29 11.26
C TYR A 182 -2.82 -13.91 10.72
N LEU A 183 -1.92 -12.95 10.86
CA LEU A 183 -2.07 -11.66 10.21
C LEU A 183 -2.31 -11.79 8.70
N SER A 184 -1.47 -12.57 8.01
CA SER A 184 -1.62 -12.84 6.58
C SER A 184 -2.94 -13.53 6.25
N PHE A 185 -3.33 -14.52 7.06
CA PHE A 185 -4.59 -15.27 6.89
C PHE A 185 -5.84 -14.39 7.00
N HIS A 186 -5.88 -13.48 7.98
CA HIS A 186 -7.02 -12.59 8.21
C HIS A 186 -7.06 -11.39 7.26
N THR A 187 -5.93 -11.01 6.67
CA THR A 187 -5.85 -9.90 5.71
C THR A 187 -6.32 -10.34 4.33
N ARG A 188 -7.54 -9.96 3.95
CA ARG A 188 -8.18 -10.43 2.70
C ARG A 188 -7.91 -9.55 1.49
N SER A 189 -7.65 -8.27 1.71
CA SER A 189 -7.46 -7.29 0.64
C SER A 189 -6.51 -6.19 1.08
N THR A 190 -5.90 -5.54 0.08
CA THR A 190 -5.01 -4.40 0.27
C THR A 190 -5.47 -3.23 -0.59
N LEU A 191 -5.56 -2.07 0.03
CA LEU A 191 -5.87 -0.80 -0.62
C LEU A 191 -4.58 0.03 -0.73
N HIS A 192 -4.16 0.32 -1.97
CA HIS A 192 -2.94 1.07 -2.26
C HIS A 192 -3.06 1.88 -3.57
N LEU A 193 -3.03 3.22 -3.50
CA LEU A 193 -3.07 4.24 -4.59
C LEU A 193 -4.25 4.20 -5.58
N ASP A 194 -4.91 3.05 -5.74
CA ASP A 194 -5.89 2.82 -6.79
C ASP A 194 -7.29 2.66 -6.18
N PRO A 195 -8.16 3.68 -6.23
CA PRO A 195 -9.54 3.55 -5.80
C PRO A 195 -10.39 2.96 -6.92
N ARG A 196 -10.07 1.75 -7.40
CA ARG A 196 -10.99 1.09 -8.33
C ARG A 196 -12.32 0.82 -7.62
N ARG A 197 -13.43 0.93 -8.35
CA ARG A 197 -14.78 0.61 -7.87
C ARG A 197 -14.91 -0.78 -7.24
N HIS A 198 -14.00 -1.70 -7.54
CA HIS A 198 -14.01 -3.05 -6.96
C HIS A 198 -13.64 -3.09 -5.46
N TYR A 199 -13.05 -2.03 -4.89
CA TYR A 199 -12.73 -2.02 -3.46
C TYR A 199 -13.94 -1.83 -2.57
N GLN A 200 -15.03 -1.23 -3.04
CA GLN A 200 -16.21 -0.97 -2.22
C GLN A 200 -16.74 -2.26 -1.57
N LYS A 201 -16.87 -3.34 -2.35
CA LYS A 201 -17.29 -4.65 -1.84
C LYS A 201 -16.37 -5.18 -0.73
N TRP A 202 -15.07 -4.95 -0.85
CA TRP A 202 -14.10 -5.36 0.17
C TRP A 202 -14.19 -4.46 1.40
N ILE A 203 -14.33 -3.15 1.22
CA ILE A 203 -14.51 -2.18 2.31
C ILE A 203 -15.77 -2.52 3.10
N ASP A 204 -16.89 -2.81 2.44
CA ASP A 204 -18.17 -3.14 3.08
C ASP A 204 -18.05 -4.40 3.96
N ASN A 205 -17.41 -5.44 3.45
CA ASN A 205 -17.22 -6.73 4.14
C ASN A 205 -16.09 -6.74 5.18
N THR A 206 -15.24 -5.71 5.20
CA THR A 206 -14.14 -5.60 6.16
C THR A 206 -14.70 -5.29 7.54
N THR A 207 -14.18 -5.94 8.58
CA THR A 207 -14.53 -5.60 9.97
C THR A 207 -13.49 -4.70 10.62
N THR A 208 -12.24 -4.82 10.18
CA THR A 208 -11.07 -4.16 10.77
C THR A 208 -10.18 -3.58 9.67
N PHE A 209 -9.82 -2.30 9.78
CA PHE A 209 -8.77 -1.70 8.95
C PHE A 209 -7.42 -1.87 9.63
N LEU A 210 -6.47 -2.48 8.93
CA LEU A 210 -5.06 -2.49 9.34
C LEU A 210 -4.35 -1.37 8.59
N VAL A 211 -3.89 -0.34 9.30
CA VAL A 211 -3.28 0.84 8.68
C VAL A 211 -1.81 0.90 9.05
N SER A 212 -0.93 0.94 8.05
CA SER A 212 0.47 1.23 8.31
C SER A 212 0.68 2.74 8.42
N ILE A 213 1.37 3.18 9.47
CA ILE A 213 1.63 4.58 9.76
C ILE A 213 3.11 4.85 9.99
N ARG A 214 3.46 6.14 9.94
CA ARG A 214 4.77 6.74 10.18
C ARG A 214 4.53 8.18 10.60
N ASN A 215 5.42 8.76 11.40
CA ASN A 215 5.40 10.19 11.70
C ASN A 215 5.12 11.01 10.41
N PRO A 216 4.07 11.86 10.35
CA PRO A 216 3.67 12.57 9.14
C PRO A 216 4.79 13.40 8.49
N ILE A 217 5.66 14.00 9.30
CA ILE A 217 6.78 14.82 8.84
C ILE A 217 7.82 13.93 8.14
N ASP A 218 8.26 12.87 8.82
CA ASP A 218 9.27 11.96 8.29
C ASP A 218 8.75 11.17 7.08
N ARG A 219 7.44 10.88 7.05
CA ARG A 219 6.73 10.31 5.91
C ARG A 219 6.79 11.26 4.71
N ALA A 220 6.45 12.54 4.91
CA ALA A 220 6.46 13.53 3.84
C ALA A 220 7.86 13.74 3.25
N VAL A 221 8.89 13.81 4.10
CA VAL A 221 10.30 13.87 3.66
C VAL A 221 10.68 12.62 2.86
N SER A 222 10.32 11.44 3.37
CA SER A 222 10.62 10.17 2.68
C SER A 222 9.90 10.03 1.34
N ALA A 223 8.68 10.58 1.23
CA ALA A 223 7.91 10.64 -0.01
C ALA A 223 8.54 11.62 -0.99
N PHE A 224 8.95 12.80 -0.51
CA PHE A 224 9.65 13.81 -1.30
C PHE A 224 10.92 13.22 -1.92
N ASP A 225 11.77 12.59 -1.11
CA ASP A 225 13.03 12.00 -1.55
C ASP A 225 12.81 10.85 -2.54
N MET A 226 11.84 9.95 -2.28
CA MET A 226 11.58 8.81 -3.18
C MET A 226 11.22 9.25 -4.60
N ASP A 227 10.36 10.26 -4.74
CA ASP A 227 9.91 10.74 -6.05
C ASP A 227 10.85 11.79 -6.66
N HIS A 228 11.95 12.15 -5.99
CA HIS A 228 12.94 13.09 -6.48
C HIS A 228 13.57 12.58 -7.79
N THR A 229 13.73 13.45 -8.78
CA THR A 229 14.21 13.08 -10.14
C THR A 229 15.63 12.53 -10.19
N LEU A 230 16.38 12.63 -9.10
CA LEU A 230 17.74 12.08 -8.96
C LEU A 230 17.76 10.71 -8.25
N ASN A 231 16.67 10.35 -7.56
CA ASN A 231 16.53 9.07 -6.87
C ASN A 231 15.68 8.11 -7.70
N ASN A 232 14.70 8.64 -8.42
CA ASN A 232 13.82 7.86 -9.27
C ASN A 232 14.31 7.93 -10.73
N ASN A 233 15.16 6.97 -11.09
CA ASN A 233 15.69 6.81 -12.46
C ASN A 233 14.71 6.06 -13.39
N LEU A 234 13.48 5.77 -12.94
CA LEU A 234 12.60 4.80 -13.58
C LEU A 234 11.57 5.40 -14.54
N HIS A 235 11.01 4.49 -15.33
CA HIS A 235 10.18 4.56 -16.53
C HIS A 235 8.87 5.37 -16.45
N ASP A 236 8.90 6.52 -15.79
CA ASP A 236 7.80 7.45 -15.81
C ASP A 236 7.51 7.91 -17.24
N GLN A 237 6.22 8.10 -17.53
CA GLN A 237 5.81 8.72 -18.78
C GLN A 237 6.49 10.10 -18.93
N PRO A 238 6.89 10.52 -20.15
CA PRO A 238 7.59 11.78 -20.37
C PRO A 238 6.91 13.01 -19.74
N LEU A 239 5.57 13.02 -19.72
CA LEU A 239 4.77 14.07 -19.08
C LEU A 239 4.94 14.13 -17.56
N VAL A 240 4.98 12.97 -16.89
CA VAL A 240 5.21 12.87 -15.43
C VAL A 240 6.62 13.37 -15.11
N GLN A 241 7.62 12.93 -15.86
CA GLN A 241 9.00 13.38 -15.69
C GLN A 241 9.13 14.90 -15.89
N ARG A 242 8.45 15.49 -16.88
CA ARG A 242 8.48 16.94 -17.10
C ARG A 242 7.94 17.70 -15.89
N LYS A 243 6.80 17.27 -15.33
CA LYS A 243 6.22 17.90 -14.12
C LYS A 243 7.14 17.75 -12.92
N ARG A 244 7.70 16.56 -12.70
CA ARG A 244 8.68 16.30 -11.63
C ARG A 244 9.91 17.17 -11.78
N ARG A 245 10.51 17.26 -12.98
CA ARG A 245 11.66 18.15 -13.26
C ARG A 245 11.34 19.62 -12.97
N GLN A 246 10.14 20.08 -13.29
CA GLN A 246 9.73 21.44 -12.95
C GLN A 246 9.62 21.66 -11.44
N PHE A 247 8.99 20.74 -10.72
CA PHE A 247 8.82 20.82 -9.26
C PHE A 247 10.15 20.70 -8.51
N TYR A 248 10.91 19.63 -8.78
CA TYR A 248 12.19 19.36 -8.12
C TYR A 248 13.34 20.27 -8.60
N GLY A 249 13.20 20.87 -9.79
CA GLY A 249 14.06 21.98 -10.20
C GLY A 249 13.85 23.24 -9.38
N CYS A 250 12.66 23.38 -8.80
CA CYS A 250 12.26 24.47 -7.92
C CYS A 250 12.58 24.22 -6.45
N PHE A 251 12.31 22.99 -5.98
CA PHE A 251 12.55 22.56 -4.61
C PHE A 251 13.46 21.33 -4.66
N ARG A 252 14.77 21.52 -4.43
CA ARG A 252 15.76 20.44 -4.53
C ARG A 252 15.79 19.59 -3.26
N THR A 253 15.39 20.17 -2.14
CA THR A 253 15.34 19.51 -0.84
C THR A 253 13.98 19.73 -0.19
N ALA A 254 13.62 18.87 0.77
CA ALA A 254 12.45 19.10 1.60
C ALA A 254 12.53 20.42 2.39
N GLU A 255 13.73 20.89 2.72
CA GLU A 255 13.93 22.20 3.36
C GLU A 255 13.53 23.34 2.41
N ASP A 256 13.82 23.24 1.12
CA ASP A 256 13.38 24.26 0.14
C ASP A 256 11.85 24.36 0.08
N VAL A 257 11.15 23.21 0.21
CA VAL A 257 9.69 23.18 0.33
C VAL A 257 9.26 23.91 1.60
N ALA A 258 9.90 23.64 2.75
CA ALA A 258 9.55 24.28 4.01
C ALA A 258 9.75 25.79 3.94
N GLN A 259 10.90 26.26 3.45
CA GLN A 259 11.21 27.68 3.33
C GLN A 259 10.25 28.40 2.36
N ALA A 260 9.76 27.72 1.33
CA ALA A 260 8.78 28.28 0.40
C ALA A 260 7.38 28.47 1.01
N LEU A 261 7.08 27.84 2.14
CA LEU A 261 5.80 27.99 2.86
C LEU A 261 5.80 29.19 3.81
N LEU A 262 6.96 29.82 4.05
CA LEU A 262 7.04 31.04 4.85
C LEU A 262 6.42 32.24 4.11
N PRO A 263 5.81 33.20 4.85
CA PRO A 263 5.38 34.46 4.28
C PRO A 263 6.50 35.18 3.52
N THR A 264 6.18 35.77 2.37
CA THR A 264 7.15 36.39 1.45
C THR A 264 7.93 37.55 2.08
N THR A 265 7.43 38.13 3.18
CA THR A 265 8.09 39.21 3.94
C THR A 265 9.30 38.73 4.74
N LEU A 266 9.38 37.43 5.05
CA LEU A 266 10.46 36.85 5.86
C LEU A 266 11.56 36.21 5.00
N SER A 267 11.24 35.90 3.74
CA SER A 267 12.20 35.29 2.82
C SER A 267 12.91 36.36 2.00
N GLY A 268 14.07 36.80 2.48
CA GLY A 268 14.95 37.74 1.76
C GLY A 268 15.43 37.22 0.38
N ASN A 269 15.15 35.95 0.06
CA ASN A 269 15.37 35.34 -1.25
C ASN A 269 14.03 34.89 -1.82
N GLN A 270 13.39 35.72 -2.64
CA GLN A 270 12.27 35.28 -3.47
C GLN A 270 12.73 34.16 -4.39
N THR A 271 12.42 32.93 -4.04
CA THR A 271 12.54 31.81 -4.97
C THR A 271 11.56 32.08 -6.12
N LYS A 272 11.94 31.75 -7.36
CA LYS A 272 11.02 31.82 -8.52
C LYS A 272 9.87 30.80 -8.44
N CYS A 273 9.76 30.10 -7.32
CA CYS A 273 8.95 28.92 -7.14
C CYS A 273 7.73 29.28 -6.32
N SER A 274 6.56 28.84 -6.75
CA SER A 274 5.29 29.24 -6.14
C SER A 274 5.11 28.57 -4.76
N PRO A 275 4.95 29.36 -3.67
CA PRO A 275 4.56 28.85 -2.34
C PRO A 275 3.31 27.98 -2.38
N GLN A 276 2.34 28.38 -3.22
CA GLN A 276 1.09 27.65 -3.39
C GLN A 276 1.33 26.24 -3.94
N VAL A 277 2.27 26.07 -4.89
CA VAL A 277 2.61 24.74 -5.43
C VAL A 277 3.29 23.89 -4.37
N ALA A 278 4.20 24.45 -3.57
CA ALA A 278 4.82 23.75 -2.44
C ALA A 278 3.75 23.24 -1.46
N HIS A 279 2.84 24.13 -1.03
CA HIS A 279 1.75 23.79 -0.11
C HIS A 279 0.83 22.71 -0.68
N GLN A 280 0.38 22.87 -1.93
CA GLN A 280 -0.55 21.93 -2.55
C GLN A 280 0.06 20.55 -2.78
N VAL A 281 1.34 20.48 -3.15
CA VAL A 281 2.03 19.18 -3.31
C VAL A 281 2.24 18.53 -1.94
N LEU A 282 2.69 19.28 -0.93
CA LEU A 282 2.91 18.76 0.42
C LEU A 282 1.62 18.21 1.05
N THR A 283 0.51 18.92 0.88
CA THR A 283 -0.80 18.53 1.43
C THR A 283 -1.57 17.53 0.56
N GLY A 284 -1.02 17.12 -0.58
CA GLY A 284 -1.70 16.22 -1.52
C GLY A 284 -2.92 16.83 -2.23
N THR A 285 -3.08 18.16 -2.22
CA THR A 285 -4.21 18.87 -2.85
C THR A 285 -3.90 19.38 -4.26
N TYR A 286 -2.70 19.08 -4.80
CA TYR A 286 -2.31 19.54 -6.13
C TYR A 286 -3.07 18.80 -7.24
N SER A 287 -3.86 19.54 -8.02
CA SER A 287 -4.77 18.97 -9.03
C SER A 287 -4.07 18.27 -10.20
N LYS A 288 -2.79 18.58 -10.47
CA LYS A 288 -2.02 17.89 -11.50
C LYS A 288 -1.33 16.68 -10.89
N ARG A 289 -2.05 15.56 -10.89
CA ARG A 289 -1.56 14.25 -10.42
C ARG A 289 -0.14 13.92 -10.89
N ASN A 290 0.52 13.06 -10.12
CA ASN A 290 1.81 12.43 -10.41
C ASN A 290 3.06 13.32 -10.25
N ILE A 291 3.00 14.46 -9.56
CA ILE A 291 4.25 15.11 -9.12
C ILE A 291 4.90 14.25 -8.04
N ASN A 292 4.19 14.07 -6.94
CA ASN A 292 4.59 13.18 -5.87
C ASN A 292 3.37 12.34 -5.49
N THR A 293 3.39 11.09 -5.93
CA THR A 293 2.24 10.18 -5.77
C THR A 293 2.02 9.89 -4.29
N HIS A 294 3.09 9.77 -3.51
CA HIS A 294 2.98 9.40 -2.11
C HIS A 294 2.47 10.57 -1.24
N LEU A 295 2.82 11.82 -1.56
CA LEU A 295 2.22 12.99 -0.91
C LEU A 295 0.75 13.19 -1.31
N GLU A 296 0.38 12.90 -2.56
CA GLU A 296 -1.00 12.95 -3.05
C GLU A 296 -1.90 11.95 -2.29
N TYR A 297 -1.47 10.69 -2.19
CA TYR A 297 -2.19 9.64 -1.48
C TYR A 297 -1.77 9.56 0.01
N ASN A 298 -2.06 10.63 0.76
CA ASN A 298 -1.76 10.77 2.19
C ASN A 298 -2.82 10.16 3.13
N TYR A 299 -2.67 10.33 4.45
CA TYR A 299 -3.64 9.80 5.41
C TYR A 299 -5.06 10.34 5.19
N GLN A 300 -5.21 11.62 4.84
CA GLN A 300 -6.51 12.22 4.58
C GLN A 300 -7.21 11.57 3.38
N PHE A 301 -6.46 11.25 2.31
CA PHE A 301 -6.98 10.49 1.18
C PHE A 301 -7.58 9.16 1.63
N TYR A 302 -6.84 8.36 2.40
CA TYR A 302 -7.32 7.04 2.83
C TYR A 302 -8.45 7.14 3.87
N LYS A 303 -8.42 8.11 4.79
CA LYS A 303 -9.51 8.39 5.74
C LYS A 303 -10.82 8.63 5.00
N ASN A 304 -10.78 9.47 3.98
CA ASN A 304 -11.96 9.83 3.18
C ASN A 304 -12.58 8.63 2.46
N MET A 305 -11.84 7.56 2.22
CA MET A 305 -12.35 6.35 1.56
C MET A 305 -12.67 5.20 2.51
N THR A 306 -12.09 5.19 3.71
CA THR A 306 -12.11 4.03 4.61
C THR A 306 -12.64 4.42 5.98
N PHE A 307 -11.81 4.38 7.02
CA PHE A 307 -12.18 4.51 8.42
C PHE A 307 -12.86 5.84 8.80
N GLY A 308 -12.81 6.87 7.95
CA GLY A 308 -13.62 8.09 8.10
C GLY A 308 -15.09 7.91 7.68
N GLN A 309 -15.37 7.06 6.68
CA GLN A 309 -16.74 6.69 6.28
C GLN A 309 -17.33 5.58 7.16
N TYR A 310 -16.48 4.76 7.78
CA TYR A 310 -16.89 3.64 8.63
C TYR A 310 -16.32 3.80 10.06
N PRO A 311 -16.80 4.80 10.83
CA PRO A 311 -16.25 5.10 12.16
C PRO A 311 -16.41 3.98 13.17
N ASN A 312 -17.38 3.07 12.97
CA ASN A 312 -17.62 1.94 13.86
C ASN A 312 -16.73 0.72 13.57
N LYS A 313 -15.96 0.72 12.46
CA LYS A 313 -15.04 -0.38 12.16
C LYS A 313 -13.78 -0.26 13.01
N GLU A 314 -13.26 -1.42 13.43
CA GLU A 314 -12.07 -1.53 14.25
C GLU A 314 -10.84 -1.02 13.46
N ILE A 315 -9.90 -0.37 14.13
CA ILE A 315 -8.63 0.06 13.55
C ILE A 315 -7.50 -0.66 14.26
N MET A 316 -6.63 -1.29 13.49
CA MET A 316 -5.31 -1.73 13.91
C MET A 316 -4.25 -0.89 13.20
N VAL A 317 -3.14 -0.65 13.88
CA VAL A 317 -2.06 0.20 13.42
C VAL A 317 -0.73 -0.56 13.46
N VAL A 318 0.09 -0.35 12.43
CA VAL A 318 1.49 -0.77 12.39
C VAL A 318 2.35 0.47 12.16
N ARG A 319 3.12 0.88 13.17
CA ARG A 319 4.04 2.02 13.13
C ARG A 319 5.33 1.62 12.44
N THR A 320 5.84 2.45 11.55
CA THR A 320 7.10 2.18 10.84
C THR A 320 8.28 2.15 11.82
N GLU A 321 8.22 2.96 12.87
CA GLU A 321 9.23 3.10 13.92
C GLU A 321 9.30 1.84 14.82
N ASN A 322 8.20 1.08 14.89
CA ASN A 322 8.05 -0.13 15.71
C ASN A 322 7.59 -1.32 14.85
N LEU A 323 7.99 -1.35 13.57
CA LEU A 323 7.36 -2.17 12.54
C LEU A 323 7.26 -3.65 12.93
N TRP A 324 8.37 -4.25 13.36
CA TRP A 324 8.39 -5.68 13.69
C TRP A 324 7.61 -6.02 14.95
N ASP A 325 7.68 -5.16 15.97
CA ASP A 325 6.96 -5.35 17.23
C ASP A 325 5.45 -5.25 17.01
N ASP A 326 5.00 -4.26 16.24
CA ASP A 326 3.60 -4.04 15.93
C ASP A 326 3.02 -5.17 15.07
N ILE A 327 3.75 -5.63 14.05
CA ILE A 327 3.28 -6.77 13.23
C ILE A 327 3.19 -8.04 14.08
N GLY A 328 4.19 -8.31 14.94
CA GLY A 328 4.14 -9.43 15.88
C GLY A 328 3.01 -9.31 16.90
N GLY A 329 2.73 -8.10 17.39
CA GLY A 329 1.61 -7.80 18.28
C GLY A 329 0.25 -8.03 17.63
N VAL A 330 0.06 -7.55 16.39
CA VAL A 330 -1.15 -7.79 15.60
C VAL A 330 -1.35 -9.28 15.32
N ASP A 331 -0.29 -10.01 14.95
CA ASP A 331 -0.39 -11.46 14.74
C ASP A 331 -0.82 -12.20 16.01
N ARG A 332 -0.26 -11.84 17.19
CA ARG A 332 -0.70 -12.39 18.50
C ARG A 332 -2.14 -12.00 18.84
N LEU A 333 -2.58 -10.79 18.51
CA LEU A 333 -3.96 -10.36 18.72
C LEU A 333 -4.94 -11.15 17.84
N LEU A 334 -4.49 -11.53 16.65
CA LEU A 334 -5.16 -12.46 15.75
C LEU A 334 -4.86 -13.93 16.12
N GLY A 335 -4.29 -14.14 17.31
CA GLY A 335 -3.92 -15.40 17.96
C GLY A 335 -3.03 -16.34 17.17
N GLY A 336 -2.14 -15.78 16.37
CA GLY A 336 -0.85 -16.39 16.08
C GLY A 336 0.10 -16.27 17.28
N ASN A 337 1.38 -16.55 17.05
CA ASN A 337 2.42 -16.50 18.09
C ASN A 337 3.29 -15.24 18.00
N GLY A 338 3.04 -14.35 17.03
CA GLY A 338 3.86 -13.17 16.77
C GLY A 338 5.23 -13.46 16.20
N THR A 339 5.54 -14.73 15.91
CA THR A 339 6.78 -15.14 15.26
C THR A 339 6.55 -15.12 13.76
N LEU A 340 6.89 -13.99 13.16
CA LEU A 340 7.05 -13.89 11.72
C LEU A 340 8.41 -14.49 11.36
N SER A 341 8.55 -14.96 10.13
CA SER A 341 9.75 -15.67 9.67
C SER A 341 11.07 -15.11 10.19
N GLN A 342 11.91 -16.01 10.71
CA GLN A 342 13.26 -15.67 11.18
C GLN A 342 14.13 -15.06 10.07
N THR A 343 13.86 -15.38 8.81
CA THR A 343 14.58 -14.82 7.65
C THR A 343 14.20 -13.38 7.34
N MET A 344 13.11 -12.87 7.93
CA MET A 344 12.62 -11.51 7.73
C MET A 344 12.71 -10.67 9.00
N ALA A 345 12.60 -11.28 10.17
CA ALA A 345 12.70 -10.60 11.45
C ALA A 345 14.02 -9.81 11.55
N GLY A 346 13.92 -8.50 11.79
CA GLY A 346 15.07 -7.60 11.90
C GLY A 346 15.57 -7.06 10.56
N HIS A 347 15.12 -7.57 9.42
CA HIS A 347 15.44 -6.99 8.12
C HIS A 347 14.46 -5.86 7.79
N HIS A 348 14.94 -4.62 7.82
CA HIS A 348 14.17 -3.52 7.26
C HIS A 348 14.38 -3.51 5.74
N PHE A 349 13.37 -3.95 4.99
CA PHE A 349 13.40 -3.83 3.54
C PHE A 349 13.13 -2.38 3.17
N ASP A 350 14.20 -1.60 3.11
CA ASP A 350 14.10 -0.25 2.59
C ASP A 350 13.82 -0.32 1.07
N HIS A 351 13.02 0.61 0.55
CA HIS A 351 12.69 0.70 -0.89
C HIS A 351 13.87 1.29 -1.68
N GLY A 352 15.09 0.78 -1.45
CA GLY A 352 16.34 1.35 -1.92
C GLY A 352 16.63 2.74 -1.35
N SER A 353 15.97 3.14 -0.27
CA SER A 353 16.14 4.49 0.28
C SER A 353 17.51 4.70 0.92
N SER A 354 18.20 3.61 1.27
CA SER A 354 19.61 3.62 1.64
C SER A 354 20.51 4.12 0.50
N ASP A 355 20.10 3.92 -0.75
CA ASP A 355 20.88 4.26 -1.96
C ASP A 355 20.44 5.57 -2.63
N TYR A 356 19.51 6.32 -2.02
CA TYR A 356 19.08 7.61 -2.56
C TYR A 356 20.23 8.61 -2.63
N VAL A 357 20.38 9.25 -3.79
CA VAL A 357 21.30 10.38 -4.03
C VAL A 357 20.88 11.59 -3.22
N VAL A 358 19.58 11.89 -3.20
CA VAL A 358 18.98 12.96 -2.40
C VAL A 358 18.38 12.37 -1.13
N LYS A 359 18.93 12.77 0.01
CA LYS A 359 18.44 12.43 1.35
C LYS A 359 18.18 13.73 2.10
N SER A 360 16.97 14.26 1.94
CA SER A 360 16.62 15.54 2.53
C SER A 360 16.60 15.44 4.06
N LYS A 361 16.98 16.53 4.71
CA LYS A 361 16.79 16.74 6.14
C LYS A 361 16.10 18.08 6.32
N LEU A 362 15.24 18.16 7.32
CA LEU A 362 14.64 19.42 7.74
C LEU A 362 15.44 19.99 8.90
N THR A 363 15.63 21.30 8.89
CA THR A 363 16.06 22.03 10.09
C THR A 363 14.96 21.98 11.16
N THR A 364 15.28 22.37 12.39
CA THR A 364 14.28 22.50 13.45
C THR A 364 13.12 23.42 13.04
N GLU A 365 13.43 24.51 12.33
CA GLU A 365 12.42 25.43 11.79
C GLU A 365 11.66 24.81 10.61
N GLY A 366 12.36 24.12 9.70
CA GLY A 366 11.73 23.39 8.59
C GLY A 366 10.71 22.35 9.06
N ARG A 367 11.04 21.58 10.13
CA ARG A 367 10.10 20.64 10.76
C ARG A 367 8.87 21.36 11.32
N ARG A 368 9.06 22.52 11.98
CA ARG A 368 7.96 23.34 12.50
C ARG A 368 7.00 23.79 11.38
N ILE A 369 7.56 24.31 10.30
CA ILE A 369 6.77 24.74 9.13
C ILE A 369 6.01 23.56 8.51
N PHE A 370 6.65 22.38 8.44
CA PHE A 370 5.95 21.17 7.99
C PHE A 370 4.83 20.77 8.94
N CYS A 371 5.00 20.89 10.26
CA CYS A 371 3.92 20.62 11.21
C CYS A 371 2.71 21.53 10.96
N ASP A 372 2.93 22.83 10.76
CA ASP A 372 1.85 23.78 10.47
C ASP A 372 1.13 23.43 9.16
N ALA A 373 1.88 23.11 8.11
CA ALA A 373 1.33 22.79 6.79
C ALA A 373 0.64 21.41 6.73
N LEU A 374 1.09 20.45 7.55
CA LEU A 374 0.58 19.07 7.59
C LEU A 374 -0.43 18.84 8.73
N GLN A 375 -0.99 19.89 9.33
CA GLN A 375 -1.90 19.76 10.49
C GLN A 375 -3.04 18.76 10.23
N GLN A 376 -3.68 18.80 9.06
CA GLN A 376 -4.75 17.83 8.73
C GLN A 376 -4.23 16.39 8.72
N GLU A 377 -3.03 16.17 8.19
CA GLU A 377 -2.42 14.84 8.15
C GLU A 377 -2.03 14.36 9.57
N ILE A 378 -1.55 15.27 10.41
CA ILE A 378 -1.25 15.05 11.84
C ILE A 378 -2.52 14.69 12.62
N ASP A 379 -3.64 15.35 12.36
CA ASP A 379 -4.91 15.07 13.03
C ASP A 379 -5.40 13.65 12.69
N VAL A 380 -5.31 13.24 11.42
CA VAL A 380 -5.67 11.88 11.01
C VAL A 380 -4.72 10.83 11.59
N TYR A 381 -3.41 11.11 11.59
CA TYR A 381 -2.43 10.23 12.23
C TYR A 381 -2.74 10.04 13.72
N SER A 382 -3.05 11.12 14.43
CA SER A 382 -3.36 11.07 15.86
C SER A 382 -4.63 10.27 16.13
N GLU A 383 -5.68 10.49 15.33
CA GLU A 383 -6.92 9.70 15.39
C GLU A 383 -6.64 8.20 15.19
N LEU A 384 -5.81 7.83 14.21
CA LEU A 384 -5.44 6.44 13.95
C LEU A 384 -4.76 5.80 15.16
N VAL A 385 -3.81 6.50 15.79
CA VAL A 385 -3.10 6.02 16.98
C VAL A 385 -4.07 5.85 18.15
N GLU A 386 -4.94 6.82 18.41
CA GLU A 386 -5.90 6.76 19.52
C GLU A 386 -6.92 5.62 19.34
N ARG A 387 -7.39 5.40 18.11
CA ARG A 387 -8.36 4.35 17.76
C ARG A 387 -7.73 2.96 17.65
N ALA A 388 -6.41 2.85 17.58
CA ALA A 388 -5.73 1.57 17.43
C ALA A 388 -6.07 0.63 18.59
N VAL A 389 -6.66 -0.52 18.29
CA VAL A 389 -7.02 -1.52 19.31
C VAL A 389 -5.86 -2.45 19.67
N ASN A 390 -4.80 -2.47 18.86
CA ASN A 390 -3.63 -3.32 19.06
C ASN A 390 -2.46 -2.61 19.75
N LEU A 391 -2.60 -1.33 20.09
CA LEU A 391 -1.61 -0.56 20.83
C LEU A 391 -2.08 -0.37 22.27
N GLU A 392 -1.18 -0.57 23.22
CA GLU A 392 -1.42 -0.24 24.62
C GLU A 392 -1.46 1.29 24.83
N GLU A 393 -2.12 1.75 25.89
CA GLU A 393 -2.28 3.19 26.14
C GLU A 393 -0.94 3.93 26.33
N TRP A 394 0.08 3.25 26.86
CA TRP A 394 1.42 3.84 26.98
C TRP A 394 2.12 3.95 25.62
N GLU A 395 1.90 3.01 24.70
CA GLU A 395 2.45 3.06 23.33
C GLU A 395 1.81 4.18 22.52
N LYS A 396 0.49 4.35 22.65
CA LYS A 396 -0.24 5.47 22.06
C LYS A 396 0.32 6.79 22.55
N ARG A 397 0.47 6.93 23.88
CA ARG A 397 1.04 8.13 24.48
C ARG A 397 2.45 8.40 23.99
N GLU A 398 3.34 7.41 24.00
CA GLU A 398 4.71 7.56 23.53
C GLU A 398 4.76 8.01 22.06
N THR A 399 3.91 7.41 21.21
CA THR A 399 3.80 7.74 19.79
C THR A 399 3.35 9.18 19.58
N LEU A 400 2.32 9.63 20.32
CA LEU A 400 1.79 10.99 20.23
C LEU A 400 2.73 12.03 20.89
N GLU A 401 3.39 11.69 21.99
CA GLU A 401 4.38 12.56 22.64
C GLU A 401 5.58 12.82 21.72
N LYS A 402 6.06 11.80 20.99
CA LYS A 402 7.12 11.98 19.98
C LYS A 402 6.68 12.96 18.88
N LEU A 403 5.46 12.82 18.36
CA LEU A 403 4.91 13.74 17.37
C LEU A 403 4.76 15.16 17.96
N GLN A 404 4.26 15.26 19.19
CA GLN A 404 4.13 16.52 19.89
C GLN A 404 5.50 17.18 20.09
N ILE A 405 6.53 16.44 20.47
CA ILE A 405 7.90 16.95 20.62
C ILE A 405 8.42 17.53 19.31
N ASP A 406 8.18 16.84 18.19
CA ASP A 406 8.58 17.30 16.86
C ASP A 406 7.88 18.61 16.46
N CYS A 407 6.61 18.80 16.85
CA CYS A 407 5.82 19.97 16.48
C CYS A 407 5.78 21.09 17.53
N SER A 408 6.06 20.81 18.81
CA SER A 408 5.90 21.76 19.92
C SER A 408 7.19 22.46 20.33
N LYS A 409 8.37 21.91 19.97
CA LYS A 409 9.67 22.41 20.46
C LYS A 409 10.01 23.86 20.08
N ASN A 410 9.15 24.55 19.33
CA ASN A 410 9.37 25.93 18.90
C ASN A 410 8.21 26.90 19.19
N ALA A 411 7.26 26.54 20.06
CA ALA A 411 6.27 27.52 20.58
C ALA A 411 6.90 28.52 21.58
N ILE A 412 8.23 28.59 21.67
CA ILE A 412 8.94 29.50 22.55
C ILE A 412 9.05 30.86 21.85
N SER A 413 8.20 31.79 22.29
CA SER A 413 8.42 33.24 22.29
C SER A 413 8.36 33.98 20.95
N MET A 414 7.17 34.09 20.36
CA MET A 414 6.74 35.35 19.70
C MET A 414 5.77 36.09 20.63
N GLN A 415 6.27 36.53 21.79
CA GLN A 415 5.62 37.56 22.62
C GLN A 415 6.44 38.83 22.56
#